data_AF-A0A538LZ87-F1
#
_entry.id   AF-A0A538LZ87-F1
#
_cell.length_a   1.000
_cell.length_b   1.000
_cell.length_c   1.000
_cell.angle_alpha   90.00
_cell.angle_beta   90.00
_cell.angle_gamma   90.00
#
_symmetry.space_group_name_H-M   'P 1'
#
loop_
_entity.id
_entity.type
_entity.pdbx_description
1 polymer ?
#
loop_
_entity_poly.entity_id
_entity_poly.type
_entity_poly.pdbx_seq_one_letter_code
_entity_poly.pdbx_strand_id
1 'polypeptide(L)'
;MSTGLDSFIAAAPWPQRTGLRLLLALVRRRRGAALLARAPGAQQLARSLVALGHYDEPAVARSLGWDADAVIARGRDLRRREGRP
;
A
#
# COMPACT_ATOMS: atom_id res chain seq x y z
N MET A 1 -6.50 6.47 -3.30
CA MET A 1 -5.30 5.89 -2.66
C MET A 1 -5.76 4.65 -1.95
N SER A 2 -5.04 3.57 -2.14
CA SER A 2 -5.48 2.24 -1.76
C SER A 2 -5.35 2.02 -0.25
N THR A 3 -6.41 1.47 0.35
CA THR A 3 -6.58 1.34 1.81
C THR A 3 -5.44 0.56 2.49
N GLY A 4 -4.86 -0.42 1.77
CA GLY A 4 -3.74 -1.24 2.24
C GLY A 4 -2.45 -0.44 2.45
N LEU A 5 -1.95 0.20 1.40
CA LEU A 5 -0.76 1.05 1.43
C LEU A 5 -0.88 2.17 2.48
N ASP A 6 -2.05 2.80 2.60
CA ASP A 6 -2.27 3.84 3.61
C ASP A 6 -2.19 3.29 5.04
N SER A 7 -2.76 2.11 5.28
CA SER A 7 -2.66 1.41 6.56
C SER A 7 -1.22 1.02 6.88
N PHE A 8 -0.47 0.53 5.89
CA PHE A 8 0.96 0.21 6.04
C PHE A 8 1.79 1.44 6.43
N ILE A 9 1.59 2.57 5.75
CA ILE A 9 2.28 3.83 6.08
C ILE A 9 1.87 4.33 7.47
N ALA A 10 0.59 4.22 7.81
CA ALA A 10 0.07 4.63 9.12
C ALA A 10 0.66 3.78 10.26
N ALA A 11 0.98 2.51 10.03
CA ALA A 11 1.61 1.65 11.02
C ALA A 11 3.09 2.01 11.30
N ALA A 12 3.76 2.74 10.41
CA ALA A 12 5.17 3.09 10.57
C ALA A 12 5.40 4.14 11.70
N PRO A 13 6.56 4.09 12.40
CA PRO A 13 7.01 5.16 13.29
C PRO A 13 6.99 6.55 12.63
N TRP A 14 6.74 7.61 13.41
CA TRP A 14 6.51 8.95 12.87
C TRP A 14 7.59 9.48 11.90
N PRO A 15 8.90 9.26 12.10
CA PRO A 15 9.92 9.75 11.17
C PRO A 15 9.85 8.99 9.84
N GLN A 16 9.73 7.65 9.92
CA GLN A 16 9.64 6.77 8.77
C GLN A 16 8.37 7.02 7.96
N ARG A 17 7.23 7.20 8.64
CA ARG A 17 5.95 7.57 8.03
C ARG A 17 6.08 8.85 7.19
N THR A 18 6.77 9.85 7.72
CA THR A 18 7.00 11.13 7.01
C THR A 18 7.91 10.91 5.79
N GLY A 19 8.98 10.14 5.94
CA GLY A 19 9.86 9.76 4.83
C GLY A 19 9.13 9.02 3.71
N LEU A 20 8.30 8.03 4.03
CA LEU A 20 7.51 7.26 3.06
C LEU A 20 6.51 8.16 2.30
N ARG A 21 5.83 9.07 3.01
CA ARG A 21 4.93 10.06 2.38
C ARG A 21 5.67 11.00 1.44
N LEU A 22 6.86 11.47 1.85
CA LEU A 22 7.69 12.32 1.01
C LEU A 22 8.16 11.60 -0.25
N LEU A 23 8.61 10.35 -0.13
CA LEU A 23 9.04 9.53 -1.27
C LEU A 23 7.90 9.33 -2.27
N LEU A 24 6.69 9.02 -1.79
CA LEU A 24 5.49 8.93 -2.63
C LEU A 24 5.14 10.24 -3.32
N ALA A 25 5.25 11.37 -2.61
CA ALA A 25 5.01 12.69 -3.20
C ALA A 25 6.04 13.05 -4.28
N LEU A 26 7.30 12.67 -4.07
CA LEU A 26 8.39 12.90 -5.01
C LEU A 26 8.26 12.06 -6.28
N VAL A 27 8.03 10.74 -6.14
CA VAL A 27 7.96 9.83 -7.30
C VAL A 27 6.77 10.13 -8.21
N ARG A 28 5.68 10.68 -7.67
CA ARG A 28 4.49 11.10 -8.44
C ARG A 28 4.71 12.37 -9.25
N ARG A 29 5.77 13.13 -9.00
CA ARG A 29 6.11 14.36 -9.74
C ARG A 29 7.30 14.13 -10.64
N ARG A 30 7.23 14.57 -11.90
CA ARG A 30 8.32 14.39 -12.89
C ARG A 30 9.69 14.89 -12.40
N ARG A 31 9.72 16.06 -11.73
CA ARG A 31 10.95 16.62 -11.14
C ARG A 31 11.46 15.81 -9.94
N GLY A 32 10.55 15.30 -9.10
CA GLY A 32 10.91 14.47 -7.95
C GLY A 32 11.41 13.08 -8.36
N ALA A 33 10.81 12.48 -9.38
CA ALA A 33 11.31 11.23 -9.98
C ALA A 33 12.73 11.39 -10.55
N ALA A 34 13.03 12.53 -11.18
CA ALA A 34 14.38 12.85 -11.66
C ALA A 34 15.40 13.01 -10.50
N LEU A 35 14.98 13.58 -9.36
CA LEU A 35 15.81 13.62 -8.15
C LEU A 35 16.09 12.21 -7.63
N LEU A 36 15.06 11.38 -7.52
CA LEU A 36 15.19 9.99 -7.03
C LEU A 36 16.12 9.16 -7.92
N ALA A 37 16.19 9.43 -9.22
CA ALA A 37 17.12 8.75 -10.12
C ALA A 37 18.60 8.88 -9.72
N ARG A 38 18.95 9.85 -8.86
CA ARG A 38 20.31 10.01 -8.31
C ARG A 38 20.56 9.18 -7.04
N ALA A 39 19.53 8.55 -6.49
CA ALA A 39 19.59 7.75 -5.28
C ALA A 39 18.90 6.40 -5.53
N PRO A 40 19.61 5.40 -6.10
CA PRO A 40 19.00 4.16 -6.58
C PRO A 40 18.17 3.42 -5.53
N GLY A 41 18.64 3.34 -4.28
CA GLY A 41 17.88 2.71 -3.19
C GLY A 41 16.55 3.43 -2.88
N ALA A 42 16.56 4.76 -2.85
CA ALA A 42 15.35 5.55 -2.65
C ALA A 42 14.40 5.46 -3.84
N GLN A 43 14.94 5.41 -5.06
CA GLN A 43 14.16 5.23 -6.28
C GLN A 43 13.46 3.86 -6.31
N GLN A 44 14.19 2.79 -5.99
CA GLN A 44 13.65 1.45 -5.92
C GLN A 44 12.52 1.39 -4.89
N LEU A 45 12.77 1.88 -3.67
CA LEU A 45 11.76 1.90 -2.62
C LEU A 45 10.51 2.68 -3.04
N ALA A 46 10.68 3.86 -3.63
CA ALA A 46 9.54 4.66 -4.09
C ALA A 46 8.74 3.97 -5.20
N ARG A 47 9.41 3.29 -6.14
CA ARG A 47 8.73 2.50 -7.19
C ARG A 47 8.00 1.29 -6.62
N SER A 48 8.59 0.58 -5.66
CA SER A 48 7.93 -0.53 -4.96
C SER A 48 6.67 -0.08 -4.24
N LEU A 49 6.70 1.09 -3.58
CA LEU A 49 5.51 1.66 -2.92
C LEU A 49 4.41 2.03 -3.93
N VAL A 50 4.78 2.55 -5.10
CA VAL A 50 3.80 2.83 -6.17
C VAL A 50 3.19 1.55 -6.71
N ALA A 51 4.00 0.51 -6.94
CA ALA A 51 3.53 -0.79 -7.41
C ALA A 51 2.59 -1.44 -6.37
N LEU A 52 2.96 -1.43 -5.10
CA LEU A 52 2.11 -1.92 -4.01
C LEU A 52 0.77 -1.17 -3.99
N GLY A 53 0.81 0.16 -4.09
CA GLY A 53 -0.39 0.98 -4.15
C GLY A 53 -1.31 0.65 -5.33
N HIS A 54 -0.74 0.31 -6.49
CA HIS A 54 -1.51 -0.08 -7.67
C HIS A 54 -2.25 -1.41 -7.46
N TYR A 55 -1.59 -2.42 -6.88
CA TYR A 55 -2.21 -3.72 -6.63
C TYR A 55 -3.18 -3.72 -5.45
N ASP A 56 -3.01 -2.79 -4.50
CA ASP A 56 -3.99 -2.58 -3.42
C ASP A 56 -5.25 -1.82 -3.90
N GLU A 57 -5.27 -1.28 -5.12
CA GLU A 57 -6.47 -0.62 -5.66
C GLU A 57 -7.58 -1.67 -5.86
N PRO A 58 -8.79 -1.51 -5.27
CA PRO A 58 -9.79 -2.58 -5.25
C PRO A 58 -10.20 -3.09 -6.63
N ALA A 59 -10.22 -2.22 -7.64
CA ALA A 59 -10.54 -2.63 -9.01
C ALA A 59 -9.45 -3.54 -9.63
N VAL A 60 -8.18 -3.24 -9.35
CA VAL A 60 -7.03 -4.02 -9.85
C VAL A 60 -6.92 -5.34 -9.09
N ALA A 61 -7.05 -5.29 -7.76
CA ALA A 61 -7.07 -6.49 -6.92
C ALA A 61 -8.16 -7.48 -7.38
N ARG A 62 -9.38 -7.00 -7.58
CA ARG A 62 -10.52 -7.84 -7.98
C ARG A 62 -10.35 -8.42 -9.39
N SER A 63 -9.79 -7.66 -10.33
CA SER A 63 -9.54 -8.19 -11.69
C SER A 63 -8.49 -9.30 -11.69
N LEU A 64 -7.61 -9.34 -10.68
CA LEU A 64 -6.65 -10.41 -10.44
C LEU A 64 -7.23 -11.57 -9.60
N GLY A 65 -8.53 -11.53 -9.27
CA GLY A 65 -9.20 -12.56 -8.47
C GLY A 65 -9.01 -12.41 -6.95
N TRP A 66 -8.49 -11.26 -6.49
CA TRP A 66 -8.33 -10.97 -5.07
C TRP A 66 -9.36 -9.96 -4.58
N ASP A 67 -10.23 -10.36 -3.64
CA ASP A 67 -11.17 -9.46 -2.96
C ASP A 67 -10.96 -9.52 -1.44
N ALA A 68 -10.25 -8.52 -0.91
CA ALA A 68 -9.92 -8.44 0.51
C ALA A 68 -11.16 -8.33 1.40
N ASP A 69 -12.20 -7.60 0.97
CA ASP A 69 -13.42 -7.40 1.75
C ASP A 69 -14.20 -8.73 1.86
N ALA A 70 -14.28 -9.48 0.76
CA ALA A 70 -14.89 -10.81 0.74
C ALA A 70 -14.14 -11.80 1.65
N VAL A 71 -12.80 -11.78 1.62
CA VAL A 71 -11.97 -12.63 2.49
C VAL A 71 -12.19 -12.30 3.96
N ILE A 72 -12.21 -11.02 4.33
CA ILE A 72 -12.47 -10.58 5.71
C ILE A 72 -13.88 -10.99 6.16
N ALA A 73 -14.90 -10.77 5.31
CA ALA A 73 -16.27 -11.16 5.61
C ALA A 73 -16.39 -12.68 5.84
N ARG A 74 -15.75 -13.48 4.99
CA ARG A 74 -15.70 -14.93 5.14
C ARG A 74 -15.01 -15.37 6.43
N GLY A 75 -13.90 -14.71 6.79
CA GLY A 75 -13.20 -14.98 8.04
C GLY A 75 -14.05 -14.67 9.28
N ARG A 76 -14.78 -13.55 9.28
CA ARG A 76 -15.73 -13.21 10.35
C ARG A 76 -16.87 -14.22 10.45
N ASP A 77 -17.38 -14.68 9.32
CA ASP A 77 -18.41 -15.72 9.30
C ASP A 77 -17.91 -17.03 9.89
N LEU A 78 -16.69 -17.45 9.52
CA LEU A 78 -16.06 -18.65 10.08
C LEU A 78 -15.89 -18.54 11.60
N ARG A 79 -15.37 -17.41 12.10
CA ARG A 79 -15.19 -17.19 13.55
C ARG A 79 -16.51 -17.27 14.32
N ARG A 80 -17.58 -16.68 13.79
CA ARG A 80 -18.92 -16.77 14.39
C ARG A 80 -19.42 -18.22 14.47
N ARG A 81 -19.19 -19.03 13.43
CA ARG A 81 -19.55 -20.46 13.43
C ARG A 81 -18.76 -21.26 14.46
N GLU A 82 -17.54 -20.85 14.77
CA GLU A 82 -16.70 -21.44 15.83
C GLU A 82 -17.04 -20.93 17.23
N GLY A 83 -18.05 -20.07 17.39
CA GLY A 83 -18.40 -19.46 18.69
C GLY A 83 -17.37 -18.44 19.19
N ARG A 84 -16.47 -17.97 18.31
CA ARG A 84 -15.46 -16.96 18.62
C ARG A 84 -16.00 -15.59 18.21
N PRO A 85 -15.66 -14.51 18.95
CA PRO A 85 -15.99 -13.15 18.53
C PRO A 85 -15.43 -12.85 17.15
#